data_AF-A0A1E4DPW9-F1
#
_entry.id   AF-A0A1E4DPW9-F1
#
_cell.length_a   1.000
_cell.length_b   1.000
_cell.length_c   1.000
_cell.angle_alpha   90.00
_cell.angle_beta   90.00
_cell.angle_gamma   90.00
#
_symmetry.space_group_name_H-M   'P 1'
#
loop_
_entity.id
_entity.type
_entity.pdbx_description
1 polymer ?
#
loop_
_entity_poly.entity_id
_entity_poly.type
_entity_poly.pdbx_seq_one_letter_code
_entity_poly.pdbx_strand_id
1 'polypeptide(L)'
;MKQAGQRGIYISVMLFQGFSVVTPGGWKAHPLNGQNNVNGIDGDANGDGLGLEVHRSPGPQVLEIQEAYVRHVLETLHDLDNVLYEVVNESTPESVGWQYQFIRFIKRYERERGFMPHPVGMTFFQLGEFGGGENRTLFESEADWISPGGYTKYARNPAPTDGRHVQVLDTDHIHGIGGDQEYVWESFMRGYNPIYMDPFDAVHELTIGEPVLNESQHERARVAMGQTRRWADRINLKRVTPQSELASTGYCLADRGREYLIYIPASDSVAESGAGNPTRPLTINLAGVAGLFVGEWVDLEQPQAISRSEWIQGGGERLLTVPFRRAGLLYLYRQKTQHF
;
A
#
# COMPACT_ATOMS: atom_id res chain seq x y z
N MET A 1 -8.45 11.74 15.05
CA MET A 1 -7.78 10.46 15.32
C MET A 1 -8.62 9.50 16.19
N LYS A 2 -9.04 9.86 17.42
CA LYS A 2 -9.90 8.99 18.26
C LYS A 2 -11.17 8.47 17.56
N GLN A 3 -11.89 9.36 16.85
CA GLN A 3 -13.09 8.98 16.10
C GLN A 3 -12.81 8.02 14.94
N ALA A 4 -11.62 8.09 14.33
CA ALA A 4 -11.19 7.15 13.29
C ALA A 4 -10.91 5.78 13.90
N GLY A 5 -10.21 5.72 15.05
CA GLY A 5 -9.92 4.48 15.76
C GLY A 5 -11.18 3.73 16.20
N GLN A 6 -12.20 4.45 16.68
CA GLN A 6 -13.53 3.88 17.01
C GLN A 6 -14.23 3.23 15.80
N ARG A 7 -13.81 3.58 14.58
CA ARG A 7 -14.32 3.05 13.31
C ARG A 7 -13.36 2.04 12.67
N GLY A 8 -12.30 1.64 13.37
CA GLY A 8 -11.28 0.72 12.85
C GLY A 8 -10.38 1.33 11.77
N ILE A 9 -10.28 2.67 11.72
CA ILE A 9 -9.44 3.39 10.76
C ILE A 9 -8.13 3.80 11.43
N TYR A 10 -7.01 3.41 10.81
CA TYR A 10 -5.67 3.82 11.19
C TYR A 10 -5.29 5.13 10.47
N ILE A 11 -4.51 5.97 11.14
CA ILE A 11 -4.07 7.26 10.61
C ILE A 11 -2.54 7.24 10.47
N SER A 12 -2.05 7.44 9.25
CA SER A 12 -0.66 7.80 8.99
C SER A 12 -0.46 9.28 9.31
N VAL A 13 0.39 9.58 10.28
CA VAL A 13 0.81 10.94 10.61
C VAL A 13 2.10 11.23 9.88
N MET A 14 1.96 11.94 8.77
CA MET A 14 3.06 12.52 8.02
C MET A 14 3.69 13.67 8.84
N LEU A 15 4.90 13.44 9.36
CA LEU A 15 5.57 14.38 10.25
C LEU A 15 6.11 15.58 9.48
N PHE A 16 6.66 15.34 8.29
CA PHE A 16 7.25 16.35 7.41
C PHE A 16 6.77 16.16 5.96
N GLN A 17 6.99 17.14 5.10
CA GLN A 17 6.77 17.02 3.65
C GLN A 17 7.91 17.70 2.87
N GLY A 18 8.26 17.17 1.69
CA GLY A 18 9.35 17.67 0.87
C GLY A 18 8.99 18.86 -0.04
N PHE A 19 7.72 19.03 -0.42
CA PHE A 19 7.24 20.08 -1.33
C PHE A 19 7.73 21.48 -0.98
N SER A 20 7.74 21.85 0.30
CA SER A 20 8.15 23.19 0.71
C SER A 20 9.62 23.52 0.49
N VAL A 21 10.48 22.52 0.21
CA VAL A 21 11.91 22.73 -0.07
C VAL A 21 12.29 22.44 -1.52
N VAL A 22 11.45 21.72 -2.27
CA VAL A 22 11.69 21.36 -3.67
C VAL A 22 10.83 22.16 -4.67
N THR A 23 9.65 22.64 -4.26
CA THR A 23 8.77 23.42 -5.13
C THR A 23 9.33 24.83 -5.32
N PRO A 24 9.42 25.35 -6.56
CA PRO A 24 9.85 26.72 -6.82
C PRO A 24 9.07 27.74 -5.97
N GLY A 25 9.80 28.53 -5.18
CA GLY A 25 9.22 29.53 -4.28
C GLY A 25 8.68 28.99 -2.96
N GLY A 26 8.58 27.67 -2.76
CA GLY A 26 8.14 27.05 -1.51
C GLY A 26 9.00 27.46 -0.32
N TRP A 27 10.32 27.50 -0.50
CA TRP A 27 11.26 27.89 0.56
C TRP A 27 10.98 29.29 1.12
N LYS A 28 10.51 30.23 0.28
CA LYS A 28 10.19 31.60 0.70
C LYS A 28 9.04 31.68 1.68
N ALA A 29 8.20 30.64 1.80
CA ALA A 29 7.10 30.58 2.76
C ALA A 29 7.43 29.63 3.94
N HIS A 30 8.61 28.99 3.92
CA HIS A 30 8.97 28.00 4.93
C HIS A 30 9.18 28.65 6.31
N PRO A 31 8.66 28.08 7.41
CA PRO A 31 8.84 28.63 8.75
C PRO A 31 10.30 28.68 9.24
N LEU A 32 11.16 27.84 8.66
CA LEU A 32 12.60 27.83 8.91
C LEU A 32 13.40 28.67 7.91
N ASN A 33 12.77 29.40 6.99
CA ASN A 33 13.49 30.42 6.24
C ASN A 33 13.81 31.58 7.19
N GLY A 34 15.07 32.02 7.27
CA GLY A 34 15.50 33.07 8.19
C GLY A 34 14.73 34.39 8.06
N GLN A 35 14.17 34.70 6.88
CA GLN A 35 13.35 35.90 6.66
C GLN A 35 11.93 35.77 7.24
N ASN A 36 11.45 34.54 7.47
CA ASN A 36 10.13 34.25 8.05
C ASN A 36 10.20 33.83 9.52
N ASN A 37 11.40 33.63 10.06
CA ASN A 37 11.57 33.06 11.39
C ASN A 37 11.85 34.16 12.43
N VAL A 38 10.82 34.51 13.21
CA VAL A 38 10.94 35.53 14.28
C VAL A 38 11.88 35.16 15.42
N ASN A 39 12.29 33.89 15.52
CA ASN A 39 13.22 33.40 16.54
C ASN A 39 14.69 33.45 16.07
N GLY A 40 14.96 34.00 14.87
CA GLY A 40 16.31 34.17 14.33
C GLY A 40 16.98 32.86 13.87
N ILE A 41 16.18 31.83 13.58
CA ILE A 41 16.68 30.53 13.12
C ILE A 41 16.55 30.47 11.60
N ASP A 42 17.67 30.16 10.95
CA ASP A 42 17.72 29.97 9.50
C ASP A 42 18.07 28.52 9.16
N GLY A 43 17.23 27.90 8.34
CA GLY A 43 17.41 26.56 7.83
C GLY A 43 18.28 26.48 6.58
N ASP A 44 18.61 27.62 5.97
CA ASP A 44 19.58 27.72 4.88
C ASP A 44 21.01 27.73 5.45
N ALA A 45 21.49 26.54 5.85
CA ALA A 45 22.77 26.43 6.55
C ALA A 45 23.99 26.70 5.65
N ASN A 46 23.83 26.64 4.32
CA ASN A 46 24.91 26.83 3.35
C ASN A 46 24.88 28.22 2.67
N GLY A 47 23.79 28.99 2.84
CA GLY A 47 23.60 30.33 2.31
C GLY A 47 23.31 30.39 0.82
N ASP A 48 22.83 29.30 0.20
CA ASP A 48 22.54 29.23 -1.23
C ASP A 48 21.13 29.73 -1.60
N GLY A 49 20.33 30.11 -0.61
CA GLY A 49 18.97 30.58 -0.77
C GLY A 49 17.95 29.45 -0.96
N LEU A 50 18.32 28.20 -0.68
CA LEU A 50 17.45 27.03 -0.69
C LEU A 50 17.25 26.50 0.73
N GLY A 51 16.27 25.61 0.90
CA GLY A 51 15.90 25.02 2.18
C GLY A 51 16.27 23.55 2.33
N LEU A 52 17.12 23.02 1.46
CA LEU A 52 17.29 21.57 1.32
C LEU A 52 17.96 20.96 2.56
N GLU A 53 18.78 21.72 3.27
CA GLU A 53 19.51 21.33 4.46
C GLU A 53 18.56 20.87 5.58
N VAL A 54 17.35 21.44 5.66
CA VAL A 54 16.39 21.09 6.72
C VAL A 54 15.98 19.61 6.69
N HIS A 55 16.03 18.94 5.53
CA HIS A 55 15.75 17.51 5.39
C HIS A 55 16.97 16.68 5.01
N ARG A 56 18.18 17.27 4.96
CA ARG A 56 19.42 16.59 4.55
C ARG A 56 20.44 16.55 5.68
N SER A 57 20.81 17.72 6.17
CA SER A 57 21.85 17.93 7.18
C SER A 57 21.55 19.19 7.98
N PRO A 58 20.47 19.20 8.78
CA PRO A 58 20.07 20.39 9.51
C PRO A 58 21.15 20.79 10.53
N GLY A 59 21.37 22.09 10.67
CA GLY A 59 22.19 22.62 11.76
C GLY A 59 21.59 22.30 13.14
N PRO A 60 22.36 22.40 14.23
CA PRO A 60 21.91 21.99 15.57
C PRO A 60 20.59 22.63 16.02
N GLN A 61 20.40 23.93 15.75
CA GLN A 61 19.17 24.65 16.12
C GLN A 61 17.93 24.16 15.36
N VAL A 62 18.09 23.87 14.06
CA VAL A 62 17.00 23.33 13.23
C VAL A 62 16.64 21.93 13.70
N LEU A 63 17.65 21.08 13.92
CA LEU A 63 17.43 19.72 14.39
C LEU A 63 16.74 19.69 15.76
N GLU A 64 17.15 20.56 16.69
CA GLU A 64 16.52 20.67 18.02
C GLU A 64 15.03 20.99 17.93
N ILE A 65 14.64 21.89 17.01
CA ILE A 65 13.23 22.23 16.78
C ILE A 65 12.47 21.07 16.15
N GLN A 66 13.04 20.41 15.15
CA GLN A 66 12.41 19.25 14.52
C GLN A 66 12.20 18.12 15.55
N GLU A 67 13.19 17.82 16.38
CA GLU A 67 13.07 16.85 17.46
C GLU A 67 12.06 17.30 18.54
N ALA A 68 12.01 18.59 18.89
CA ALA A 68 11.00 19.12 19.81
C ALA A 68 9.58 18.97 19.27
N TYR A 69 9.37 19.28 17.99
CA TYR A 69 8.10 19.08 17.30
C TYR A 69 7.70 17.60 17.30
N VAL A 70 8.60 16.70 16.88
CA VAL A 70 8.31 15.26 16.86
C VAL A 70 8.00 14.75 18.26
N ARG A 71 8.77 15.12 19.30
CA ARG A 71 8.47 14.75 20.70
C ARG A 71 7.07 15.17 21.11
N HIS A 72 6.67 16.39 20.77
CA HIS A 72 5.34 16.87 21.10
C HIS A 72 4.23 16.05 20.43
N VAL A 73 4.41 15.68 19.16
CA VAL A 73 3.47 14.78 18.45
C VAL A 73 3.41 13.41 19.11
N LEU A 74 4.56 12.80 19.44
CA LEU A 74 4.63 11.50 20.12
C LEU A 74 3.94 11.55 21.48
N GLU A 75 4.24 12.55 22.32
CA GLU A 75 3.60 12.74 23.62
C GLU A 75 2.08 12.96 23.50
N THR A 76 1.62 13.61 22.42
CA THR A 76 0.20 13.88 22.21
C THR A 76 -0.58 12.65 21.77
N LEU A 77 0.06 11.74 21.02
CA LEU A 77 -0.61 10.64 20.34
C LEU A 77 -0.30 9.25 20.93
N HIS A 78 0.59 9.18 21.94
CA HIS A 78 1.09 7.91 22.49
C HIS A 78 0.00 6.95 23.02
N ASP A 79 -1.19 7.47 23.36
CA ASP A 79 -2.31 6.69 23.91
C ASP A 79 -3.26 6.14 22.83
N LEU A 80 -2.92 6.27 21.54
CA LEU A 80 -3.77 5.89 20.41
C LEU A 80 -3.25 4.68 19.63
N ASP A 81 -3.88 3.52 19.79
CA ASP A 81 -3.54 2.28 19.06
C ASP A 81 -3.60 2.38 17.52
N ASN A 82 -4.30 3.37 17.00
CA ASN A 82 -4.64 3.51 15.58
C ASN A 82 -3.76 4.53 14.83
N VAL A 83 -2.52 4.73 15.27
CA VAL A 83 -1.55 5.65 14.66
C VAL A 83 -0.36 4.89 14.09
N LEU A 84 0.11 5.34 12.93
CA LEU A 84 1.43 5.04 12.39
C LEU A 84 2.09 6.36 11.97
N TYR A 85 3.41 6.41 12.02
CA TYR A 85 4.17 7.60 11.62
C TYR A 85 4.76 7.41 10.24
N GLU A 86 4.71 8.46 9.44
CA GLU A 86 5.47 8.62 8.20
C GLU A 86 6.47 9.74 8.42
N VAL A 87 7.76 9.47 8.21
CA VAL A 87 8.78 10.48 8.47
C VAL A 87 8.59 11.71 7.59
N VAL A 88 8.55 11.52 6.27
CA VAL A 88 8.39 12.63 5.34
C VAL A 88 7.74 12.12 4.07
N ASN A 89 6.75 12.86 3.54
CA ASN A 89 6.26 12.60 2.20
C ASN A 89 7.12 13.32 1.15
N GLU A 90 7.46 12.62 0.08
CA GLU A 90 8.09 13.17 -1.14
C GLU A 90 9.30 14.10 -0.89
N SER A 91 10.23 13.68 -0.04
CA SER A 91 11.53 14.37 0.11
C SER A 91 12.50 14.01 -1.02
N THR A 92 13.67 14.65 -1.06
CA THR A 92 14.72 14.32 -2.04
C THR A 92 15.55 13.11 -1.59
N PRO A 93 16.24 12.38 -2.50
CA PRO A 93 17.10 11.23 -2.15
C PRO A 93 18.19 11.52 -1.12
N GLU A 94 18.72 12.74 -1.08
CA GLU A 94 19.75 13.16 -0.13
C GLU A 94 19.23 13.18 1.32
N SER A 95 17.91 13.09 1.53
CA SER A 95 17.31 13.04 2.86
C SER A 95 17.46 11.70 3.59
N VAL A 96 17.95 10.65 2.92
CA VAL A 96 18.02 9.28 3.50
C VAL A 96 18.66 9.25 4.88
N GLY A 97 19.82 9.91 5.06
CA GLY A 97 20.52 9.92 6.36
C GLY A 97 19.69 10.57 7.47
N TRP A 98 19.03 11.68 7.15
CA TRP A 98 18.13 12.40 8.06
C TRP A 98 16.87 11.60 8.36
N GLN A 99 16.26 10.95 7.37
CA GLN A 99 15.10 10.08 7.58
C GLN A 99 15.43 8.91 8.50
N TYR A 100 16.57 8.24 8.29
CA TYR A 100 17.05 7.17 9.17
C TYR A 100 17.29 7.65 10.60
N GLN A 101 17.79 8.87 10.78
CA GLN A 101 17.92 9.48 12.10
C GLN A 101 16.55 9.64 12.78
N PHE A 102 15.53 10.15 12.08
CA PHE A 102 14.20 10.32 12.65
C PHE A 102 13.51 8.99 12.96
N ILE A 103 13.68 7.95 12.11
CA ILE A 103 13.20 6.59 12.41
C ILE A 103 13.78 6.12 13.75
N ARG A 104 15.11 6.17 13.91
CA ARG A 104 15.77 5.77 15.16
C ARG A 104 15.36 6.65 16.35
N PHE A 105 15.21 7.96 16.13
CA PHE A 105 14.82 8.91 17.15
C PHE A 105 13.43 8.57 17.71
N ILE A 106 12.43 8.39 16.85
CA ILE A 106 11.05 8.06 17.26
C ILE A 106 11.02 6.75 18.06
N LYS A 107 11.61 5.68 17.49
CA LYS A 107 11.65 4.35 18.12
C LYS A 107 12.39 4.37 19.47
N ARG A 108 13.47 5.16 19.58
CA ARG A 108 14.18 5.37 20.86
C ARG A 108 13.32 6.13 21.84
N TYR A 109 12.70 7.22 21.42
CA TYR A 109 11.93 8.10 22.29
C TYR A 109 10.74 7.37 22.91
N GLU A 110 9.93 6.67 22.11
CA GLU A 110 8.80 5.90 22.63
C GLU A 110 9.24 4.84 23.63
N ARG A 111 10.32 4.11 23.32
CA ARG A 111 10.89 3.08 24.21
C ARG A 111 11.35 3.68 25.54
N GLU A 112 12.08 4.78 25.52
CA GLU A 112 12.61 5.44 26.73
C GLU A 112 11.50 6.02 27.61
N ARG A 113 10.38 6.44 27.00
CA ARG A 113 9.20 6.92 27.72
C ARG A 113 8.26 5.81 28.19
N GLY A 114 8.47 4.58 27.73
CA GLY A 114 7.57 3.45 28.00
C GLY A 114 6.21 3.60 27.28
N PHE A 115 6.18 4.31 26.16
CA PHE A 115 5.00 4.41 25.30
C PHE A 115 4.79 3.12 24.53
N MET A 116 3.57 2.91 24.03
CA MET A 116 3.31 1.86 23.05
C MET A 116 4.14 2.15 21.79
N PRO A 117 4.84 1.15 21.22
CA PRO A 117 5.60 1.35 19.99
C PRO A 117 4.64 1.48 18.80
N HIS A 118 4.60 2.64 18.16
CA HIS A 118 3.86 2.85 16.92
C HIS A 118 4.73 2.49 15.71
N PRO A 119 4.16 1.92 14.61
CA PRO A 119 4.92 1.67 13.40
C PRO A 119 5.46 2.95 12.77
N VAL A 120 6.75 3.00 12.48
CA VAL A 120 7.40 4.13 11.81
C VAL A 120 7.72 3.77 10.37
N GLY A 121 7.32 4.63 9.43
CA GLY A 121 7.38 4.39 8.00
C GLY A 121 8.34 5.31 7.26
N MET A 122 8.84 4.77 6.15
CA MET A 122 9.61 5.51 5.15
C MET A 122 8.95 5.36 3.78
N THR A 123 8.65 6.47 3.13
CA THR A 123 7.97 6.51 1.83
C THR A 123 8.93 6.95 0.73
N PHE A 124 8.55 6.72 -0.53
CA PHE A 124 9.45 6.98 -1.65
C PHE A 124 9.64 8.48 -1.87
N PHE A 125 10.76 8.83 -2.49
CA PHE A 125 11.11 10.21 -2.77
C PHE A 125 10.15 10.82 -3.79
N GLN A 126 10.18 12.15 -3.88
CA GLN A 126 9.49 12.86 -4.95
C GLN A 126 9.86 12.28 -6.31
N LEU A 127 8.90 12.18 -7.23
CA LEU A 127 9.14 11.73 -8.61
C LEU A 127 9.39 12.93 -9.55
N GLY A 128 10.34 12.81 -10.48
CA GLY A 128 10.53 13.76 -11.59
C GLY A 128 11.88 14.50 -11.55
N GLU A 129 11.90 15.75 -12.04
CA GLU A 129 13.12 16.57 -12.20
C GLU A 129 13.87 16.83 -10.87
N PHE A 130 13.14 16.77 -9.74
CA PHE A 130 13.64 17.05 -8.40
C PHE A 130 13.82 15.80 -7.51
N GLY A 131 13.55 14.61 -8.05
CA GLY A 131 13.71 13.37 -7.30
C GLY A 131 13.52 12.12 -8.15
N GLY A 132 14.58 11.31 -8.19
CA GLY A 132 14.49 9.87 -8.42
C GLY A 132 14.78 9.18 -7.11
N GLY A 133 15.47 8.04 -7.16
CA GLY A 133 15.98 7.36 -5.98
C GLY A 133 15.85 5.86 -6.12
N GLU A 134 16.41 5.14 -5.16
CA GLU A 134 16.39 3.68 -5.18
C GLU A 134 15.52 3.16 -4.06
N ASN A 135 14.56 2.29 -4.41
CA ASN A 135 13.77 1.54 -3.43
C ASN A 135 14.66 0.79 -2.44
N ARG A 136 15.90 0.46 -2.83
CA ARG A 136 16.91 -0.14 -1.98
C ARG A 136 17.04 0.55 -0.63
N THR A 137 17.04 1.89 -0.61
CA THR A 137 17.15 2.68 0.62
C THR A 137 16.00 2.39 1.59
N LEU A 138 14.77 2.23 1.10
CA LEU A 138 13.63 1.85 1.93
C LEU A 138 13.86 0.49 2.63
N PHE A 139 14.33 -0.51 1.88
CA PHE A 139 14.60 -1.85 2.41
C PHE A 139 15.83 -1.93 3.32
N GLU A 140 16.74 -0.96 3.24
CA GLU A 140 17.91 -0.86 4.14
C GLU A 140 17.59 -0.05 5.41
N SER A 141 16.43 0.59 5.48
CA SER A 141 15.99 1.39 6.62
C SER A 141 15.55 0.52 7.81
N GLU A 142 15.54 1.14 9.00
CA GLU A 142 14.99 0.53 10.22
C GLU A 142 13.47 0.77 10.37
N ALA A 143 12.79 1.17 9.29
CA ALA A 143 11.35 1.42 9.27
C ALA A 143 10.56 0.11 9.44
N ASP A 144 9.44 0.18 10.15
CA ASP A 144 8.53 -0.95 10.37
C ASP A 144 7.64 -1.20 9.15
N TRP A 145 7.40 -0.17 8.34
CA TRP A 145 6.73 -0.26 7.04
C TRP A 145 7.38 0.66 6.01
N ILE A 146 7.23 0.32 4.73
CA ILE A 146 7.77 1.13 3.63
C ILE A 146 6.72 1.36 2.55
N SER A 147 6.80 2.49 1.86
CA SER A 147 6.02 2.75 0.64
C SER A 147 6.95 2.87 -0.56
N PRO A 148 7.12 1.80 -1.36
CA PRO A 148 8.02 1.84 -2.51
C PRO A 148 7.40 2.58 -3.69
N GLY A 149 8.23 3.32 -4.43
CA GLY A 149 7.81 4.06 -5.62
C GLY A 149 8.27 3.39 -6.91
N GLY A 150 7.58 3.72 -8.01
CA GLY A 150 7.95 3.25 -9.34
C GLY A 150 6.74 3.08 -10.25
N TYR A 151 6.50 4.11 -11.07
CA TYR A 151 5.34 4.23 -11.97
C TYR A 151 5.12 3.01 -12.87
N THR A 152 6.18 2.37 -13.36
CA THR A 152 6.06 1.18 -14.21
C THR A 152 6.21 -0.12 -13.44
N LYS A 153 6.91 -0.11 -12.31
CA LYS A 153 7.27 -1.31 -11.55
C LYS A 153 6.11 -1.82 -10.71
N TYR A 154 5.35 -0.93 -10.07
CA TYR A 154 4.29 -1.31 -9.14
C TYR A 154 2.88 -0.99 -9.64
N ALA A 155 2.74 -0.29 -10.77
CA ALA A 155 1.44 0.11 -11.29
C ALA A 155 0.55 -1.06 -11.72
N ARG A 156 1.13 -2.08 -12.38
CA ARG A 156 0.42 -3.25 -12.89
C ARG A 156 1.29 -4.50 -12.74
N ASN A 157 0.65 -5.60 -12.34
CA ASN A 157 1.29 -6.90 -12.07
C ASN A 157 2.58 -6.76 -11.26
N PRO A 158 2.55 -6.11 -10.07
CA PRO A 158 3.76 -5.98 -9.25
C PRO A 158 4.31 -7.35 -8.87
N ALA A 159 5.62 -7.45 -8.65
CA ALA A 159 6.23 -8.68 -8.17
C ALA A 159 5.62 -9.08 -6.81
N PRO A 160 5.51 -10.38 -6.47
CA PRO A 160 5.06 -10.78 -5.15
C PRO A 160 6.05 -10.28 -4.08
N THR A 161 5.54 -9.84 -2.93
CA THR A 161 6.37 -9.46 -1.79
C THR A 161 7.15 -10.66 -1.29
N ASP A 162 8.38 -10.44 -0.84
CA ASP A 162 9.20 -11.45 -0.14
C ASP A 162 8.93 -11.52 1.38
N GLY A 163 8.02 -10.67 1.88
CA GLY A 163 7.63 -10.61 3.30
C GLY A 163 8.69 -10.04 4.24
N ARG A 164 9.80 -9.48 3.74
CA ARG A 164 10.87 -8.90 4.60
C ARG A 164 10.46 -7.58 5.26
N HIS A 165 9.59 -6.81 4.61
CA HIS A 165 8.99 -5.59 5.13
C HIS A 165 7.49 -5.57 4.87
N VAL A 166 6.74 -4.93 5.77
CA VAL A 166 5.38 -4.48 5.48
C VAL A 166 5.47 -3.43 4.39
N GLN A 167 4.90 -3.72 3.22
CA GLN A 167 4.91 -2.82 2.09
C GLN A 167 3.50 -2.26 1.88
N VAL A 168 3.42 -0.94 1.95
CA VAL A 168 2.23 -0.16 1.63
C VAL A 168 2.38 0.34 0.21
N LEU A 169 1.54 -0.09 -0.72
CA LEU A 169 1.59 0.49 -2.07
C LEU A 169 0.73 1.73 -2.09
N ASP A 170 1.38 2.88 -2.04
CA ASP A 170 0.74 4.18 -2.14
C ASP A 170 0.65 4.62 -3.59
N THR A 171 -0.55 4.97 -4.05
CA THR A 171 -0.69 5.52 -5.39
C THR A 171 0.03 6.85 -5.53
N ASP A 172 0.28 7.63 -4.46
CA ASP A 172 1.07 8.87 -4.52
C ASP A 172 2.41 8.67 -5.26
N HIS A 173 3.11 7.56 -4.97
CA HIS A 173 4.42 7.24 -5.57
C HIS A 173 4.37 6.29 -6.79
N ILE A 174 3.17 5.98 -7.27
CA ILE A 174 2.96 4.99 -8.35
C ILE A 174 2.11 5.57 -9.48
N HIS A 175 0.99 6.22 -9.17
CA HIS A 175 0.01 6.74 -10.12
C HIS A 175 -0.38 8.21 -9.87
N GLY A 176 -0.01 8.80 -8.74
CA GLY A 176 -0.65 9.98 -8.18
C GLY A 176 -2.13 9.70 -7.87
N ILE A 177 -3.01 10.60 -8.33
CA ILE A 177 -4.48 10.44 -8.32
C ILE A 177 -4.89 9.52 -9.48
N GLY A 178 -4.43 8.28 -9.46
CA GLY A 178 -4.74 7.26 -10.46
C GLY A 178 -4.99 5.91 -9.82
N GLY A 179 -4.82 4.82 -10.57
CA GLY A 179 -5.12 3.47 -10.11
C GLY A 179 -6.61 3.10 -10.24
N ASP A 180 -6.84 1.80 -10.41
CA ASP A 180 -8.12 1.17 -10.71
C ASP A 180 -8.41 -0.04 -9.79
N GLN A 181 -9.48 -0.76 -10.07
CA GLN A 181 -9.82 -1.99 -9.37
C GLN A 181 -8.72 -3.05 -9.52
N GLU A 182 -8.11 -3.14 -10.70
CA GLU A 182 -7.02 -4.07 -10.97
C GLU A 182 -5.81 -3.77 -10.10
N TYR A 183 -5.38 -2.51 -9.97
CA TYR A 183 -4.30 -2.11 -9.07
C TYR A 183 -4.53 -2.63 -7.65
N VAL A 184 -5.74 -2.46 -7.11
CA VAL A 184 -6.08 -2.89 -5.75
C VAL A 184 -5.99 -4.42 -5.61
N TRP A 185 -6.59 -5.17 -6.54
CA TRP A 185 -6.58 -6.63 -6.50
C TRP A 185 -5.20 -7.22 -6.78
N GLU A 186 -4.49 -6.71 -7.78
CA GLU A 186 -3.14 -7.14 -8.12
C GLU A 186 -2.20 -6.88 -6.92
N SER A 187 -2.30 -5.73 -6.26
CA SER A 187 -1.52 -5.42 -5.05
C SER A 187 -1.82 -6.39 -3.89
N PHE A 188 -3.11 -6.58 -3.56
CA PHE A 188 -3.53 -7.48 -2.49
C PHE A 188 -3.05 -8.92 -2.71
N MET A 189 -3.22 -9.43 -3.94
CA MET A 189 -2.83 -10.80 -4.31
C MET A 189 -1.31 -11.02 -4.32
N ARG A 190 -0.54 -9.93 -4.38
CA ARG A 190 0.92 -9.93 -4.35
C ARG A 190 1.48 -9.73 -2.95
N GLY A 191 0.62 -9.60 -1.93
CA GLY A 191 1.03 -9.47 -0.52
C GLY A 191 1.25 -8.04 -0.04
N TYR A 192 0.86 -7.05 -0.84
CA TYR A 192 0.95 -5.64 -0.48
C TYR A 192 -0.27 -5.15 0.29
N ASN A 193 -0.11 -4.01 0.98
CA ASN A 193 -1.19 -3.26 1.60
C ASN A 193 -1.48 -2.01 0.73
N PRO A 194 -2.38 -2.08 -0.26
CA PRO A 194 -2.64 -0.92 -1.11
C PRO A 194 -3.31 0.20 -0.29
N ILE A 195 -2.87 1.44 -0.49
CA ILE A 195 -3.62 2.65 -0.15
C ILE A 195 -3.86 3.46 -1.43
N TYR A 196 -4.86 4.33 -1.38
CA TYR A 196 -5.43 4.95 -2.56
C TYR A 196 -5.58 6.45 -2.37
N MET A 197 -4.90 7.23 -3.21
CA MET A 197 -5.06 8.68 -3.31
C MET A 197 -6.36 8.97 -4.02
N ASP A 198 -7.42 9.03 -3.22
CA ASP A 198 -8.78 9.13 -3.69
C ASP A 198 -9.13 10.59 -4.09
N PRO A 199 -9.53 10.87 -5.35
CA PRO A 199 -10.06 12.19 -5.71
C PRO A 199 -11.45 12.48 -5.12
N PHE A 200 -11.96 11.63 -4.22
CA PHE A 200 -13.31 11.69 -3.65
C PHE A 200 -13.73 13.14 -3.34
N ASP A 201 -14.74 13.60 -4.07
CA ASP A 201 -15.32 14.93 -3.98
C ASP A 201 -14.38 16.13 -4.12
N ALA A 202 -13.11 16.02 -4.55
CA ALA A 202 -12.17 17.14 -4.73
C ALA A 202 -12.89 18.37 -5.34
N VAL A 203 -13.36 19.35 -4.56
CA VAL A 203 -12.73 20.22 -3.54
C VAL A 203 -11.48 20.84 -4.13
N HIS A 204 -11.73 21.87 -4.93
CA HIS A 204 -10.82 22.78 -5.63
C HIS A 204 -9.76 23.50 -4.76
N GLU A 205 -9.45 23.06 -3.54
CA GLU A 205 -8.68 23.89 -2.59
C GLU A 205 -7.47 23.21 -1.94
N LEU A 206 -7.28 21.89 -2.07
CA LEU A 206 -6.20 21.17 -1.37
C LEU A 206 -5.25 20.36 -2.28
N THR A 207 -5.53 20.24 -3.58
CA THR A 207 -4.62 19.62 -4.53
C THR A 207 -3.76 20.69 -5.20
N ILE A 208 -2.44 20.53 -5.13
CA ILE A 208 -1.52 21.28 -6.00
C ILE A 208 -1.72 20.71 -7.42
N GLY A 209 -2.43 21.42 -8.29
CA GLY A 209 -2.66 21.00 -9.68
C GLY A 209 -4.12 21.16 -10.14
N GLU A 210 -4.38 20.74 -11.37
CA GLU A 210 -5.72 20.76 -11.96
C GLU A 210 -6.66 19.78 -11.23
N PRO A 211 -7.95 20.14 -11.04
CA PRO A 211 -8.94 19.24 -10.45
C PRO A 211 -9.03 17.93 -11.23
N VAL A 212 -8.86 16.81 -10.54
CA VAL A 212 -9.07 15.47 -11.13
C VAL A 212 -10.55 15.10 -11.00
N LEU A 213 -11.19 14.81 -12.12
CA LEU A 213 -12.60 14.42 -12.16
C LEU A 213 -12.79 13.04 -11.49
N ASN A 214 -13.87 12.90 -10.71
CA ASN A 214 -14.26 11.62 -10.14
C ASN A 214 -14.90 10.72 -11.22
N GLU A 215 -14.06 10.04 -11.99
CA GLU A 215 -14.40 9.02 -12.98
C GLU A 215 -14.78 7.66 -12.38
N SER A 216 -15.48 6.84 -13.17
CA SER A 216 -15.95 5.49 -12.79
C SER A 216 -14.86 4.54 -12.30
N GLN A 217 -13.60 4.74 -12.72
CA GLN A 217 -12.47 3.95 -12.25
C GLN A 217 -12.18 4.16 -10.76
N HIS A 218 -12.35 5.38 -10.24
CA HIS A 218 -12.11 5.69 -8.83
C HIS A 218 -13.17 5.03 -7.94
N GLU A 219 -14.44 5.01 -8.37
CA GLU A 219 -15.48 4.25 -7.69
C GLU A 219 -15.16 2.75 -7.67
N ARG A 220 -14.72 2.18 -8.79
CA ARG A 220 -14.31 0.77 -8.86
C ARG A 220 -13.12 0.47 -7.95
N ALA A 221 -12.14 1.37 -7.84
CA ALA A 221 -11.03 1.25 -6.89
C ALA A 221 -11.52 1.27 -5.44
N ARG A 222 -12.40 2.20 -5.04
CA ARG A 222 -13.01 2.25 -3.69
C ARG A 222 -13.76 0.96 -3.36
N VAL A 223 -14.56 0.45 -4.30
CA VAL A 223 -15.28 -0.82 -4.13
C VAL A 223 -14.29 -1.97 -3.95
N ALA A 224 -13.23 -2.03 -4.76
CA ALA A 224 -12.18 -3.03 -4.65
C ALA A 224 -11.46 -2.97 -3.28
N MET A 225 -11.15 -1.77 -2.77
CA MET A 225 -10.57 -1.57 -1.44
C MET A 225 -11.45 -2.18 -0.34
N GLY A 226 -12.76 -1.95 -0.42
CA GLY A 226 -13.72 -2.58 0.50
C GLY A 226 -13.82 -4.10 0.34
N GLN A 227 -13.72 -4.61 -0.89
CA GLN A 227 -13.75 -6.05 -1.17
C GLN A 227 -12.49 -6.76 -0.63
N THR A 228 -11.29 -6.27 -0.93
CA THR A 228 -10.03 -6.85 -0.45
C THR A 228 -9.95 -6.81 1.07
N ARG A 229 -10.43 -5.73 1.72
CA ARG A 229 -10.55 -5.67 3.19
C ARG A 229 -11.43 -6.79 3.77
N ARG A 230 -12.59 -7.08 3.16
CA ARG A 230 -13.47 -8.18 3.60
C ARG A 230 -12.83 -9.55 3.38
N TRP A 231 -12.07 -9.71 2.30
CA TRP A 231 -11.33 -10.95 2.06
C TRP A 231 -10.16 -11.14 3.03
N ALA A 232 -9.45 -10.06 3.36
CA ALA A 232 -8.43 -10.05 4.41
C ALA A 232 -8.96 -10.55 5.77
N ASP A 233 -10.22 -10.24 6.12
CA ASP A 233 -10.88 -10.77 7.32
C ASP A 233 -11.32 -12.23 7.19
N ARG A 234 -11.53 -12.72 5.96
CA ARG A 234 -12.05 -14.07 5.68
C ARG A 234 -10.95 -15.12 5.61
N ILE A 235 -9.80 -14.80 5.04
CA ILE A 235 -8.66 -15.72 4.87
C ILE A 235 -7.67 -15.59 6.02
N ASN A 236 -6.88 -16.64 6.28
CA ASN A 236 -5.87 -16.58 7.33
C ASN A 236 -4.60 -15.89 6.85
N LEU A 237 -4.58 -14.55 6.90
CA LEU A 237 -3.43 -13.73 6.51
C LEU A 237 -2.12 -14.05 7.25
N LYS A 238 -2.18 -14.75 8.40
CA LYS A 238 -0.95 -15.21 9.09
C LYS A 238 -0.27 -16.39 8.40
N ARG A 239 -0.95 -17.04 7.44
CA ARG A 239 -0.49 -18.29 6.81
C ARG A 239 -0.46 -18.23 5.29
N VAL A 240 -1.40 -17.52 4.69
CA VAL A 240 -1.45 -17.39 3.23
C VAL A 240 -0.31 -16.50 2.73
N THR A 241 0.36 -16.94 1.66
CA THR A 241 1.40 -16.18 0.98
C THR A 241 1.15 -16.14 -0.52
N PRO A 242 1.68 -15.13 -1.25
CA PRO A 242 1.64 -15.12 -2.72
C PRO A 242 2.39 -16.32 -3.32
N GLN A 243 1.71 -17.13 -4.14
CA GLN A 243 2.25 -18.34 -4.79
C GLN A 243 1.76 -18.40 -6.24
N SER A 244 2.37 -17.57 -7.07
CA SER A 244 1.93 -17.28 -8.46
C SER A 244 1.88 -18.51 -9.35
N GLU A 245 2.76 -19.47 -9.11
CA GLU A 245 2.88 -20.71 -9.88
C GLU A 245 1.70 -21.65 -9.71
N LEU A 246 0.82 -21.42 -8.73
CA LEU A 246 -0.32 -22.28 -8.44
C LEU A 246 -1.54 -22.01 -9.31
N ALA A 247 -1.59 -20.87 -10.03
CA ALA A 247 -2.72 -20.51 -10.88
C ALA A 247 -2.23 -19.92 -12.21
N SER A 248 -2.89 -20.25 -13.32
CA SER A 248 -2.54 -19.73 -14.65
C SER A 248 -2.71 -18.21 -14.79
N THR A 249 -3.45 -17.57 -13.87
CA THR A 249 -3.57 -16.11 -13.81
C THR A 249 -2.34 -15.44 -13.18
N GLY A 250 -1.46 -16.20 -12.51
CA GLY A 250 -0.33 -15.68 -11.75
C GLY A 250 -0.70 -15.07 -10.39
N TYR A 251 -1.99 -15.03 -10.03
CA TYR A 251 -2.50 -14.44 -8.79
C TYR A 251 -3.14 -15.50 -7.88
N CYS A 252 -2.37 -15.98 -6.91
CA CYS A 252 -2.86 -16.94 -5.91
C CYS A 252 -2.24 -16.62 -4.54
N LEU A 253 -3.09 -16.40 -3.54
CA LEU A 253 -2.70 -16.41 -2.13
C LEU A 253 -3.04 -17.79 -1.56
N ALA A 254 -2.07 -18.48 -0.96
CA ALA A 254 -2.29 -19.86 -0.55
C ALA A 254 -1.64 -20.23 0.79
N ASP A 255 -2.38 -21.02 1.58
CA ASP A 255 -1.86 -21.90 2.63
C ASP A 255 -2.05 -23.33 2.11
N ARG A 256 -0.99 -23.88 1.48
CA ARG A 256 -1.09 -25.09 0.67
C ARG A 256 -1.74 -26.24 1.44
N GLY A 257 -2.77 -26.83 0.84
CA GLY A 257 -3.53 -27.96 1.36
C GLY A 257 -4.69 -27.55 2.26
N ARG A 258 -4.88 -26.25 2.51
CA ARG A 258 -5.91 -25.71 3.40
C ARG A 258 -6.80 -24.73 2.70
N GLU A 259 -6.23 -23.64 2.18
CA GLU A 259 -6.99 -22.59 1.51
C GLU A 259 -6.18 -21.88 0.41
N TYR A 260 -6.89 -21.45 -0.64
CA TYR A 260 -6.36 -20.78 -1.80
C TYR A 260 -7.36 -19.72 -2.23
N LEU A 261 -6.92 -18.48 -2.37
CA LEU A 261 -7.67 -17.42 -3.03
C LEU A 261 -6.99 -17.16 -4.37
N ILE A 262 -7.75 -17.21 -5.46
CA ILE A 262 -7.24 -17.01 -6.81
C ILE A 262 -7.99 -15.83 -7.42
N TYR A 263 -7.24 -14.83 -7.90
CA TYR A 263 -7.80 -13.69 -8.63
C TYR A 263 -7.73 -13.94 -10.13
N ILE A 264 -8.84 -13.60 -10.78
CA ILE A 264 -9.07 -13.81 -12.20
C ILE A 264 -9.39 -12.44 -12.80
N PRO A 265 -8.38 -11.73 -13.34
CA PRO A 265 -8.59 -10.44 -13.99
C PRO A 265 -9.62 -10.55 -15.11
N ALA A 266 -10.38 -9.48 -15.36
CA ALA A 266 -11.22 -9.41 -16.54
C ALA A 266 -10.38 -9.66 -17.79
N SER A 267 -10.93 -10.39 -18.76
CA SER A 267 -10.23 -10.67 -20.01
C SER A 267 -11.22 -10.70 -21.15
N ASP A 268 -10.85 -10.04 -22.24
CA ASP A 268 -11.57 -10.10 -23.50
C ASP A 268 -11.32 -11.41 -24.27
N SER A 269 -10.48 -12.31 -23.74
CA SER A 269 -10.11 -13.55 -24.42
C SER A 269 -11.30 -14.53 -24.48
N VAL A 270 -11.82 -14.66 -25.69
CA VAL A 270 -12.79 -15.66 -26.12
C VAL A 270 -11.99 -16.83 -26.67
N ALA A 271 -11.83 -17.93 -25.92
CA ALA A 271 -11.43 -19.17 -26.57
C ALA A 271 -12.59 -19.57 -27.50
N GLU A 272 -12.31 -19.65 -28.81
CA GLU A 272 -13.23 -20.15 -29.84
C GLU A 272 -13.57 -21.62 -29.56
N SER A 273 -14.43 -21.86 -28.59
CA SER A 273 -15.23 -23.08 -28.61
C SER A 273 -16.22 -22.89 -29.76
N GLY A 274 -16.22 -23.80 -30.73
CA GLY A 274 -17.09 -23.77 -31.92
C GLY A 274 -18.60 -23.79 -31.63
N ALA A 275 -19.00 -23.53 -30.38
CA ALA A 275 -20.37 -23.41 -29.88
C ALA A 275 -20.81 -21.95 -29.65
N GLY A 276 -19.99 -20.94 -30.01
CA GLY A 276 -20.40 -19.52 -29.99
C GLY A 276 -20.48 -18.87 -28.61
N ASN A 277 -20.02 -19.55 -27.55
CA ASN A 277 -19.91 -18.98 -26.20
C ASN A 277 -18.43 -18.83 -25.80
N PRO A 278 -17.99 -17.64 -25.35
CA PRO A 278 -16.67 -17.44 -24.77
C PRO A 278 -16.47 -18.37 -23.58
N THR A 279 -15.40 -19.17 -23.60
CA THR A 279 -14.93 -19.88 -22.40
C THR A 279 -13.64 -19.24 -21.91
N ARG A 280 -13.51 -19.08 -20.59
CA ARG A 280 -12.32 -18.53 -19.94
C ARG A 280 -11.68 -19.66 -19.11
N PRO A 281 -10.62 -20.32 -19.62
CA PRO A 281 -9.97 -21.41 -18.90
C PRO A 281 -9.16 -20.89 -17.71
N LEU A 282 -9.16 -21.64 -16.61
CA LEU A 282 -8.32 -21.43 -15.44
C LEU A 282 -7.61 -22.75 -15.10
N THR A 283 -6.28 -22.75 -15.09
CA THR A 283 -5.50 -23.90 -14.61
C THR A 283 -5.04 -23.65 -13.18
N ILE A 284 -5.20 -24.64 -12.31
CA ILE A 284 -4.77 -24.61 -10.91
C ILE A 284 -3.86 -25.81 -10.65
N ASN A 285 -2.68 -25.57 -10.08
CA ASN A 285 -1.76 -26.62 -9.72
C ASN A 285 -1.99 -27.08 -8.27
N LEU A 286 -2.64 -28.23 -8.11
CA LEU A 286 -2.85 -28.90 -6.82
C LEU A 286 -2.02 -30.19 -6.70
N ALA A 287 -0.97 -30.36 -7.52
CA ALA A 287 -0.18 -31.61 -7.56
C ALA A 287 0.46 -31.95 -6.21
N GLY A 288 0.87 -30.93 -5.45
CA GLY A 288 1.51 -31.12 -4.13
C GLY A 288 0.55 -31.38 -2.97
N VAL A 289 -0.77 -31.47 -3.20
CA VAL A 289 -1.76 -31.61 -2.12
C VAL A 289 -2.83 -32.63 -2.47
N ALA A 290 -3.12 -33.58 -1.58
CA ALA A 290 -4.19 -34.55 -1.77
C ALA A 290 -5.54 -34.04 -1.20
N GLY A 291 -6.60 -34.80 -1.40
CA GLY A 291 -7.93 -34.56 -0.81
C GLY A 291 -8.84 -33.66 -1.64
N LEU A 292 -10.07 -33.47 -1.15
CA LEU A 292 -11.12 -32.73 -1.84
C LEU A 292 -11.24 -31.30 -1.28
N PHE A 293 -11.43 -30.33 -2.16
CA PHE A 293 -11.63 -28.92 -1.82
C PHE A 293 -13.02 -28.47 -2.28
N VAL A 294 -13.65 -27.60 -1.51
CA VAL A 294 -14.78 -26.81 -1.98
C VAL A 294 -14.20 -25.60 -2.71
N GLY A 295 -14.57 -25.41 -3.97
CA GLY A 295 -14.27 -24.21 -4.75
C GLY A 295 -15.50 -23.32 -4.84
N GLU A 296 -15.41 -22.08 -4.36
CA GLU A 296 -16.44 -21.06 -4.45
C GLU A 296 -16.07 -20.00 -5.47
N TRP A 297 -16.91 -19.82 -6.48
CA TRP A 297 -16.77 -18.78 -7.49
C TRP A 297 -17.46 -17.49 -7.04
N VAL A 298 -16.76 -16.36 -7.16
CA VAL A 298 -17.27 -15.04 -6.80
C VAL A 298 -17.07 -14.07 -7.97
N ASP A 299 -18.18 -13.56 -8.51
CA ASP A 299 -18.16 -12.44 -9.48
C ASP A 299 -18.00 -11.13 -8.71
N LEU A 300 -16.92 -10.38 -8.97
CA LEU A 300 -16.60 -9.17 -8.23
C LEU A 300 -17.49 -7.98 -8.60
N GLU A 301 -18.20 -8.03 -9.73
CA GLU A 301 -19.17 -7.01 -10.11
C GLU A 301 -20.60 -7.38 -9.67
N GLN A 302 -20.85 -8.65 -9.38
CA GLN A 302 -22.14 -9.13 -8.86
C GLN A 302 -21.94 -10.05 -7.64
N PRO A 303 -21.35 -9.56 -6.54
CA PRO A 303 -21.00 -10.40 -5.38
C PRO A 303 -22.22 -10.96 -4.64
N GLN A 304 -23.42 -10.46 -4.93
CA GLN A 304 -24.70 -10.94 -4.39
C GLN A 304 -25.34 -12.04 -5.26
N ALA A 305 -24.76 -12.36 -6.43
CA ALA A 305 -25.21 -13.49 -7.24
C ALA A 305 -24.93 -14.81 -6.50
N ILE A 306 -25.78 -15.82 -6.73
CA ILE A 306 -25.66 -17.14 -6.10
C ILE A 306 -24.24 -17.68 -6.32
N SER A 307 -23.48 -17.85 -5.23
CA SER A 307 -22.13 -18.39 -5.29
C SER A 307 -22.19 -19.80 -5.87
N ARG A 308 -21.56 -20.01 -7.01
CA ARG A 308 -21.44 -21.35 -7.59
C ARG A 308 -20.33 -22.07 -6.84
N SER A 309 -20.66 -23.20 -6.22
CA SER A 309 -19.68 -24.07 -5.57
C SER A 309 -19.48 -25.36 -6.37
N GLU A 310 -18.25 -25.84 -6.45
CA GLU A 310 -17.93 -27.15 -7.00
C GLU A 310 -16.86 -27.87 -6.18
N TRP A 311 -16.79 -29.19 -6.32
CA TRP A 311 -15.77 -30.00 -5.67
C TRP A 311 -14.54 -30.13 -6.57
N ILE A 312 -13.38 -29.77 -6.05
CA ILE A 312 -12.12 -29.78 -6.79
C ILE A 312 -11.17 -30.79 -6.11
N GLN A 313 -10.84 -31.86 -6.83
CA GLN A 313 -9.95 -32.90 -6.34
C GLN A 313 -8.49 -32.41 -6.37
N GLY A 314 -7.74 -32.53 -5.27
CA GLY A 314 -6.29 -32.32 -5.26
C GLY A 314 -5.52 -33.46 -5.93
N GLY A 315 -4.19 -33.35 -6.00
CA GLY A 315 -3.28 -34.39 -6.47
C GLY A 315 -2.90 -34.27 -7.95
N GLY A 316 -3.17 -33.12 -8.57
CA GLY A 316 -2.72 -32.81 -9.92
C GLY A 316 -3.17 -31.42 -10.37
N GLU A 317 -2.84 -31.07 -11.60
CA GLU A 317 -3.36 -29.86 -12.23
C GLU A 317 -4.85 -30.02 -12.57
N ARG A 318 -5.60 -28.92 -12.45
CA ARG A 318 -7.04 -28.86 -12.73
C ARG A 318 -7.30 -27.75 -13.71
N LEU A 319 -7.89 -28.10 -14.85
CA LEU A 319 -8.44 -27.15 -15.82
C LEU A 319 -9.91 -26.93 -15.49
N LEU A 320 -10.26 -25.68 -15.17
CA LEU A 320 -11.61 -25.25 -14.85
C LEU A 320 -12.07 -24.21 -15.89
N THR A 321 -13.38 -24.00 -15.96
CA THR A 321 -13.97 -22.93 -16.78
C THR A 321 -14.61 -21.88 -15.87
N VAL A 322 -14.13 -20.64 -15.97
CA VAL A 322 -14.65 -19.52 -15.18
C VAL A 322 -16.12 -19.28 -15.58
N PRO A 323 -17.07 -19.26 -14.63
CA PRO A 323 -18.51 -19.25 -14.94
C PRO A 323 -19.06 -17.86 -15.31
N PHE A 324 -18.23 -16.83 -15.33
CA PHE A 324 -18.59 -15.44 -15.63
C PHE A 324 -17.54 -14.78 -16.54
N ARG A 325 -17.95 -13.70 -17.21
CA ARG A 325 -17.09 -12.96 -18.16
C ARG A 325 -16.16 -11.95 -17.49
N ARG A 326 -16.53 -11.46 -16.31
CA ARG A 326 -15.90 -10.31 -15.65
C ARG A 326 -14.77 -10.70 -14.70
N ALA A 327 -14.17 -9.74 -14.02
CA ALA A 327 -13.20 -10.03 -12.97
C ALA A 327 -13.85 -10.84 -11.84
N GLY A 328 -13.12 -11.77 -11.26
CA GLY A 328 -13.66 -12.62 -10.22
C GLY A 328 -12.63 -13.35 -9.39
N LEU A 329 -13.13 -14.16 -8.48
CA LEU A 329 -12.32 -14.98 -7.58
C LEU A 329 -12.75 -16.44 -7.67
N LEU A 330 -11.80 -17.32 -7.42
CA LEU A 330 -12.06 -18.68 -6.96
C LEU A 330 -11.41 -18.86 -5.59
N TYR A 331 -12.24 -19.13 -4.58
CA TYR A 331 -11.77 -19.48 -3.24
C TYR A 331 -11.89 -20.98 -3.05
N LEU A 332 -10.75 -21.66 -2.93
CA LEU A 332 -10.70 -23.08 -2.60
C LEU A 332 -10.38 -23.26 -1.12
N TYR A 333 -11.15 -24.08 -0.42
CA TYR A 333 -10.83 -24.45 0.94
C TYR A 333 -11.16 -25.92 1.20
N ARG A 334 -10.38 -26.52 2.11
CA ARG A 334 -10.63 -27.89 2.55
C ARG A 334 -11.77 -27.87 3.56
N GLN A 335 -12.81 -28.65 3.32
CA GLN A 335 -13.84 -28.83 4.34
C GLN A 335 -13.20 -29.51 5.55
N LYS A 336 -13.35 -28.95 6.75
CA LYS A 336 -12.93 -29.63 7.98
C LYS A 336 -13.76 -30.90 8.10
N THR A 337 -13.11 -32.06 8.12
CA THR A 337 -13.78 -33.31 8.45
C THR A 337 -14.39 -33.15 9.83
N GLN A 338 -15.73 -33.11 9.92
CA GLN A 338 -16.39 -33.28 11.21
C GLN A 338 -16.13 -34.72 11.61
N HIS A 339 -15.24 -34.93 12.58
CA HIS A 339 -15.19 -36.19 13.30
C HIS A 339 -16.45 -36.23 14.17
N PHE A 340 -17.41 -37.07 13.75
CA PHE A 340 -18.56 -37.45 14.56
C PHE A 340 -18.13 -38.39 15.69
#